data_AF-A0A2A4FQX3-F1
#
_entry.id   AF-A0A2A4FQX3-F1
#
_cell.length_a   1.000
_cell.length_b   1.000
_cell.length_c   1.000
_cell.angle_alpha   90.00
_cell.angle_beta   90.00
_cell.angle_gamma   90.00
#
_symmetry.space_group_name_H-M   'P 1'
#
loop_
_entity.id
_entity.type
_entity.pdbx_description
1 polymer ?
#
loop_
_entity_poly.entity_id
_entity_poly.type
_entity_poly.pdbx_seq_one_letter_code
_entity_poly.pdbx_strand_id
1 'polypeptide(L)'
;MVDVEFTARFPWAGGRHPWLDAVVQTPRMLIGIESKRFEPFRDNKSVSLSSAYDRPVWGNNMRRYEDMRDKLRSGEASFRHLDAAQLVKHAFGLVTEAGRRNRSAALYYIFAEPASREGKAIPDSDHARHRQEVADFASAVDGDDVRFQAGSYREWISTWPHDDEIQAHGRAILANFAP
;
A
#
# COMPACT_ATOMS: atom_id res chain seq x y z
N MET A 1 -8.02 16.45 16.16
CA MET A 1 -8.55 16.66 14.81
C MET A 1 -7.87 15.67 13.89
N VAL A 2 -8.65 14.80 13.24
CA VAL A 2 -8.22 13.83 12.23
C VAL A 2 -8.81 14.31 10.91
N ASP A 3 -8.03 14.24 9.83
CA ASP A 3 -8.46 14.62 8.49
C ASP A 3 -8.25 13.46 7.52
N VAL A 4 -9.16 13.32 6.55
CA VAL A 4 -9.16 12.25 5.55
C VAL A 4 -9.34 12.87 4.16
N GLU A 5 -8.31 12.77 3.32
CA GLU A 5 -8.34 13.23 1.93
C GLU A 5 -8.39 12.03 0.99
N PHE A 6 -9.26 12.08 -0.01
CA PHE A 6 -9.36 11.07 -1.07
C PHE A 6 -8.65 11.57 -2.34
N THR A 7 -7.88 10.71 -3.01
CA THR A 7 -6.97 11.04 -4.15
C THR A 7 -5.84 12.02 -3.78
N ALA A 8 -5.14 11.74 -2.69
CA ALA A 8 -4.08 12.58 -2.17
C ALA A 8 -2.87 12.61 -3.12
N ARG A 9 -2.49 13.81 -3.56
CA ARG A 9 -1.29 14.06 -4.38
C ARG A 9 -0.12 14.43 -3.49
N PHE A 10 1.04 13.80 -3.70
CA PHE A 10 2.27 14.15 -2.97
C PHE A 10 3.26 14.88 -3.89
N PRO A 11 3.38 16.22 -3.79
CA PRO A 11 4.31 16.99 -4.59
C PRO A 11 5.76 16.64 -4.24
N TRP A 12 6.61 16.44 -5.25
CA TRP A 12 8.06 16.31 -5.05
C TRP A 12 8.85 16.76 -6.29
N ALA A 13 10.09 17.17 -6.10
CA ALA A 13 10.92 17.87 -7.10
C ALA A 13 11.61 16.95 -8.14
N GLY A 14 11.03 15.81 -8.50
CA GLY A 14 11.69 14.77 -9.30
C GLY A 14 10.87 14.10 -10.41
N GLY A 15 9.62 14.51 -10.67
CA GLY A 15 8.81 13.96 -11.76
C GLY A 15 7.31 13.91 -11.48
N ARG A 16 6.59 12.95 -12.10
CA ARG A 16 5.14 12.74 -11.86
C ARG A 16 4.91 12.36 -10.40
N HIS A 17 4.02 13.10 -9.73
CA HIS A 17 3.73 12.91 -8.32
C HIS A 17 3.11 11.53 -8.05
N PRO A 18 3.58 10.78 -7.03
CA PRO A 18 2.86 9.62 -6.54
C PRO A 18 1.53 10.05 -5.93
N TRP A 19 0.49 9.23 -6.16
CA TRP A 19 -0.88 9.46 -5.70
C TRP A 19 -1.29 8.29 -4.83
N LEU A 20 -1.87 8.58 -3.66
CA LEU A 20 -2.52 7.56 -2.83
C LEU A 20 -4.02 7.73 -2.91
N ASP A 21 -4.74 6.62 -2.73
CA ASP A 21 -6.20 6.63 -2.77
C ASP A 21 -6.77 7.44 -1.62
N ALA A 22 -6.13 7.37 -0.45
CA ALA A 22 -6.45 8.26 0.65
C ALA A 22 -5.25 8.60 1.53
N VAL A 23 -5.40 9.65 2.33
CA VAL A 23 -4.50 10.00 3.43
C VAL A 23 -5.30 10.21 4.68
N VAL A 24 -4.84 9.64 5.79
CA VAL A 24 -5.33 9.94 7.13
C VAL A 24 -4.24 10.67 7.88
N GLN A 25 -4.54 11.86 8.40
CA GLN A 25 -3.53 12.70 9.04
C GLN A 25 -3.94 13.25 10.40
N THR A 26 -2.95 13.34 11.28
CA THR A 26 -3.00 14.04 12.56
C THR A 26 -1.83 15.02 12.64
N PRO A 27 -1.74 15.87 13.69
CA PRO A 27 -0.56 16.71 13.88
C PRO A 27 0.77 15.94 14.00
N ARG A 28 0.74 14.63 14.33
CA ARG A 28 1.95 13.81 14.59
C ARG A 28 2.26 12.78 13.50
N MET A 29 1.29 12.44 12.67
CA MET A 29 1.40 11.30 11.76
C MET A 29 0.67 11.55 10.44
N LEU A 30 1.27 11.04 9.37
CA LEU A 30 0.71 10.96 8.03
C LEU A 30 0.60 9.48 7.65
N ILE A 31 -0.61 8.99 7.45
CA ILE A 31 -0.86 7.63 6.97
C ILE A 31 -1.35 7.73 5.53
N GLY A 32 -0.57 7.19 4.60
CA GLY A 32 -1.00 7.01 3.23
C GLY A 32 -1.71 5.67 3.05
N ILE A 33 -2.81 5.65 2.29
CA ILE A 33 -3.59 4.44 2.01
C ILE A 33 -3.52 4.11 0.53
N GLU A 34 -3.01 2.93 0.21
CA GLU A 34 -3.06 2.35 -1.14
C GLU A 34 -4.08 1.21 -1.12
N SER A 35 -5.11 1.32 -1.96
CA SER A 35 -6.25 0.42 -1.98
C SER A 35 -6.30 -0.39 -3.28
N LYS A 36 -6.45 -1.71 -3.17
CA LYS A 36 -6.51 -2.62 -4.32
C LYS A 36 -7.74 -3.50 -4.26
N ARG A 37 -8.38 -3.72 -5.40
CA ARG A 37 -9.56 -4.59 -5.53
C ARG A 37 -9.29 -5.83 -6.37
N PHE A 38 -8.82 -5.66 -7.60
CA PHE A 38 -8.58 -6.77 -8.52
C PHE A 38 -7.13 -6.82 -9.01
N GLU A 39 -6.42 -5.72 -8.83
CA GLU A 39 -5.05 -5.51 -9.29
C GLU A 39 -4.15 -6.69 -8.90
N PRO A 40 -4.18 -7.27 -7.69
CA PRO A 40 -3.28 -8.38 -7.34
C PRO A 40 -3.45 -9.62 -8.25
N PHE A 41 -4.62 -9.78 -8.89
CA PHE A 41 -4.97 -10.97 -9.68
C PHE A 41 -5.25 -10.67 -11.18
N ARG A 42 -4.89 -9.46 -11.64
CA ARG A 42 -5.14 -9.02 -13.02
C ARG A 42 -4.00 -9.36 -13.98
N ASP A 43 -2.86 -8.72 -13.76
CA ASP A 43 -1.71 -8.71 -14.67
C ASP A 43 -0.40 -8.80 -13.91
N ASN A 44 0.64 -9.31 -14.58
CA ASN A 44 2.00 -9.34 -14.07
C ASN A 44 2.46 -7.93 -13.67
N LYS A 45 3.13 -7.85 -12.52
CA LYS A 45 3.68 -6.58 -12.02
C LYS A 45 4.95 -6.24 -12.78
N SER A 46 4.94 -5.10 -13.46
CA SER A 46 6.13 -4.57 -14.09
C SER A 46 6.87 -3.68 -13.11
N VAL A 47 8.17 -3.94 -12.93
CA VAL A 47 9.02 -3.05 -12.17
C VAL A 47 9.33 -1.83 -13.05
N SER A 48 8.66 -0.72 -12.76
CA SER A 48 8.93 0.56 -13.41
C SER A 48 9.37 1.57 -12.36
N LEU A 49 10.68 1.73 -12.14
CA LEU A 49 11.25 2.71 -11.22
C LEU A 49 12.18 3.63 -12.00
N SER A 50 11.83 4.91 -12.16
CA SER A 50 12.68 5.87 -12.86
C SER A 50 13.95 6.17 -12.06
N SER A 51 15.01 6.60 -12.75
CA SER A 51 16.28 7.00 -12.11
C SER A 51 16.13 8.19 -11.14
N ALA A 52 15.01 8.93 -11.21
CA ALA A 52 14.70 9.97 -10.23
C ALA A 52 14.63 9.43 -8.80
N TYR A 53 14.29 8.14 -8.61
CA TYR A 53 14.24 7.50 -7.31
C TYR A 53 15.61 7.15 -6.71
N ASP A 54 16.70 7.36 -7.47
CA ASP A 54 18.08 7.06 -7.04
C ASP A 54 18.71 8.21 -6.24
N ARG A 55 18.01 9.33 -6.14
CA ARG A 55 18.50 10.51 -5.42
C ARG A 55 18.61 10.20 -3.92
N PRO A 56 19.73 10.51 -3.26
CA PRO A 56 19.93 10.26 -1.83
C PRO A 56 19.25 11.36 -0.99
N VAL A 57 17.94 11.55 -1.19
CA VAL A 57 17.16 12.66 -0.60
C VAL A 57 16.05 12.18 0.32
N TRP A 58 16.00 10.89 0.62
CA TRP A 58 14.93 10.26 1.40
C TRP A 58 15.14 10.32 2.91
N GLY A 59 16.22 10.94 3.37
CA GLY A 59 16.62 10.98 4.77
C GLY A 59 17.60 9.87 5.14
N ASN A 60 17.91 9.75 6.43
CA ASN A 60 18.94 8.83 6.92
C ASN A 60 18.42 7.42 7.25
N ASN A 61 17.10 7.21 7.26
CA ASN A 61 16.48 5.96 7.71
C ASN A 61 15.42 5.44 6.72
N MET A 62 15.82 5.33 5.45
CA MET A 62 15.02 4.76 4.35
C MET A 62 15.79 3.67 3.57
N ARG A 63 16.82 3.10 4.20
CA ARG A 63 17.77 2.21 3.52
C ARG A 63 17.12 0.91 3.05
N ARG A 64 16.14 0.38 3.78
CA ARG A 64 15.48 -0.88 3.40
C ARG A 64 14.54 -0.70 2.21
N TYR A 65 13.87 0.44 2.09
CA TYR A 65 13.14 0.80 0.87
C TYR A 65 14.08 1.04 -0.31
N GLU A 66 15.25 1.63 -0.10
CA GLU A 66 16.29 1.74 -1.13
C GLU A 66 16.83 0.36 -1.57
N ASP A 67 17.10 -0.52 -0.62
CA ASP A 67 17.54 -1.90 -0.93
C ASP A 67 16.43 -2.67 -1.68
N MET A 68 15.16 -2.52 -1.27
CA MET A 68 14.02 -3.11 -1.99
C MET A 68 13.90 -2.54 -3.41
N ARG A 69 14.04 -1.21 -3.59
CA ARG A 69 14.09 -0.56 -4.92
C ARG A 69 15.15 -1.21 -5.81
N ASP A 70 16.35 -1.40 -5.27
CA ASP A 70 17.49 -1.91 -6.01
C ASP A 70 17.33 -3.40 -6.36
N LYS A 71 16.84 -4.21 -5.41
CA LYS A 71 16.51 -5.62 -5.63
C LYS A 71 15.41 -5.83 -6.66
N LEU A 72 14.37 -5.01 -6.64
CA LEU A 72 13.32 -5.05 -7.66
C LEU A 72 13.87 -4.71 -9.05
N ARG A 73 14.78 -3.72 -9.13
CA ARG A 73 15.38 -3.28 -10.39
C ARG A 73 16.35 -4.31 -10.95
N SER A 74 17.15 -4.96 -10.10
CA SER A 74 18.09 -6.02 -10.50
C SER A 74 17.39 -7.35 -10.80
N GLY A 75 16.15 -7.53 -10.33
CA GLY A 75 15.43 -8.79 -10.38
C GLY A 75 15.78 -9.77 -9.27
N GLU A 76 16.60 -9.37 -8.29
CA GLU A 76 16.89 -10.16 -7.09
C GLU A 76 15.62 -10.37 -6.23
N ALA A 77 14.74 -9.38 -6.20
CA ALA A 77 13.39 -9.51 -5.65
C ALA A 77 12.35 -9.42 -6.78
N SER A 78 11.34 -10.29 -6.73
CA SER A 78 10.19 -10.23 -7.63
C SER A 78 8.92 -10.62 -6.89
N PHE A 79 7.82 -9.98 -7.26
CA PHE A 79 6.50 -10.18 -6.67
C PHE A 79 5.52 -10.42 -7.80
N ARG A 80 4.70 -11.46 -7.69
CA ARG A 80 3.73 -11.84 -8.72
C ARG A 80 2.43 -11.07 -8.58
N HIS A 81 1.94 -10.93 -7.35
CA HIS A 81 0.65 -10.32 -7.04
C HIS A 81 0.82 -8.92 -6.43
N LEU A 82 1.84 -8.72 -5.59
CA LEU A 82 2.12 -7.43 -4.97
C LEU A 82 2.86 -6.49 -5.92
N ASP A 83 2.34 -5.27 -6.12
CA ASP A 83 3.07 -4.20 -6.82
C ASP A 83 4.06 -3.51 -5.86
N ALA A 84 5.13 -4.22 -5.51
CA ALA A 84 6.15 -3.71 -4.58
C ALA A 84 6.84 -2.45 -5.11
N ALA A 85 6.99 -2.31 -6.43
CA ALA A 85 7.58 -1.13 -7.04
C ALA A 85 6.71 0.11 -6.80
N GLN A 86 5.38 -0.01 -6.89
CA GLN A 86 4.47 1.08 -6.55
C GLN A 86 4.56 1.44 -5.06
N LEU A 87 4.59 0.46 -4.16
CA LEU A 87 4.68 0.70 -2.72
C LEU A 87 5.97 1.42 -2.32
N VAL A 88 7.11 1.06 -2.92
CA VAL A 88 8.39 1.76 -2.72
C VAL A 88 8.29 3.24 -3.12
N LYS A 89 7.68 3.54 -4.28
CA LYS A 89 7.49 4.95 -4.71
C LYS A 89 6.63 5.74 -3.74
N HIS A 90 5.56 5.11 -3.26
CA HIS A 90 4.65 5.74 -2.30
C HIS A 90 5.33 6.01 -0.98
N ALA A 91 6.18 5.10 -0.49
CA ALA A 91 6.98 5.33 0.70
C ALA A 91 7.94 6.53 0.53
N PHE A 92 8.65 6.64 -0.60
CA PHE A 92 9.50 7.80 -0.88
C PHE A 92 8.72 9.13 -0.95
N GLY A 93 7.52 9.11 -1.53
CA GLY A 93 6.62 10.27 -1.51
C GLY A 93 6.17 10.64 -0.08
N LEU A 94 5.78 9.64 0.71
CA LEU A 94 5.29 9.83 2.07
C LEU A 94 6.36 10.36 3.02
N VAL A 95 7.59 9.81 3.00
CA VAL A 95 8.66 10.28 3.89
C VAL A 95 9.00 11.75 3.62
N THR A 96 9.00 12.14 2.35
CA THR A 96 9.26 13.52 1.93
C THR A 96 8.19 14.46 2.48
N GLU A 97 6.92 14.12 2.31
CA GLU A 97 5.82 14.98 2.74
C GLU A 97 5.65 15.00 4.27
N ALA A 98 5.87 13.85 4.94
CA ALA A 98 5.84 13.77 6.39
C ALA A 98 6.97 14.61 7.01
N GLY A 99 8.18 14.54 6.45
CA GLY A 99 9.31 15.39 6.85
C GLY A 99 9.01 16.88 6.69
N ARG A 100 8.45 17.29 5.55
CA ARG A 100 8.03 18.69 5.29
C ARG A 100 7.03 19.21 6.33
N ARG A 101 6.18 18.32 6.85
CA ARG A 101 5.16 18.63 7.86
C ARG A 101 5.61 18.32 9.30
N ASN A 102 6.85 17.89 9.51
CA ASN A 102 7.40 17.43 10.79
C ASN A 102 6.53 16.35 11.46
N ARG A 103 6.22 15.28 10.71
CA ARG A 103 5.38 14.15 11.12
C ARG A 103 6.07 12.82 10.88
N SER A 104 5.63 11.80 11.62
CA SER A 104 5.94 10.40 11.30
C SER A 104 5.11 9.90 10.13
N ALA A 105 5.58 8.88 9.41
CA ALA A 105 4.91 8.32 8.25
C ALA A 105 4.51 6.86 8.44
N ALA A 106 3.40 6.47 7.82
CA ALA A 106 3.03 5.07 7.60
C ALA A 106 2.37 4.91 6.23
N LEU A 107 2.55 3.74 5.63
CA LEU A 107 1.87 3.31 4.41
C LEU A 107 0.98 2.12 4.76
N TYR A 108 -0.33 2.25 4.58
CA TYR A 108 -1.30 1.21 4.79
C TYR A 108 -1.78 0.66 3.43
N TYR A 109 -1.50 -0.61 3.17
CA TYR A 109 -1.95 -1.32 1.98
C TYR A 109 -3.22 -2.10 2.30
N ILE A 110 -4.35 -1.70 1.72
CA ILE A 110 -5.63 -2.42 1.86
C ILE A 110 -5.96 -3.13 0.56
N PHE A 111 -6.38 -4.40 0.66
CA PHE A 111 -6.63 -5.22 -0.52
C PHE A 111 -7.90 -6.06 -0.40
N ALA A 112 -8.45 -6.41 -1.55
CA ALA A 112 -9.53 -7.37 -1.66
C ALA A 112 -9.05 -8.77 -2.06
N GLU A 113 -9.81 -9.79 -1.68
CA GLU A 113 -9.60 -11.21 -1.97
C GLU A 113 -10.82 -11.81 -2.69
N PRO A 114 -11.17 -11.33 -3.88
CA PRO A 114 -12.33 -11.83 -4.60
C PRO A 114 -12.16 -13.29 -5.00
N ALA A 115 -13.24 -14.07 -4.93
CA ALA A 115 -13.25 -15.47 -5.34
C ALA A 115 -13.16 -15.65 -6.87
N SER A 116 -13.55 -14.63 -7.64
CA SER A 116 -13.45 -14.64 -9.09
C SER A 116 -13.24 -13.26 -9.68
N ARG A 117 -12.69 -13.23 -10.89
CA ARG A 117 -12.56 -12.04 -11.74
C ARG A 117 -13.08 -12.37 -13.13
N GLU A 118 -13.98 -11.54 -13.66
CA GLU A 118 -14.51 -11.71 -15.03
C GLU A 118 -15.04 -13.14 -15.28
N GLY A 119 -15.68 -13.73 -14.27
CA GLY A 119 -16.22 -15.10 -14.32
C GLY A 119 -15.18 -16.22 -14.16
N LYS A 120 -13.89 -15.91 -13.98
CA LYS A 120 -12.83 -16.89 -13.74
C LYS A 120 -12.50 -16.97 -12.26
N ALA A 121 -12.50 -18.18 -11.70
CA ALA A 121 -12.10 -18.40 -10.32
C ALA A 121 -10.64 -17.98 -10.10
N ILE A 122 -10.39 -17.31 -8.98
CA ILE A 122 -9.03 -17.03 -8.49
C ILE A 122 -8.68 -18.17 -7.53
N PRO A 123 -7.59 -18.93 -7.77
CA PRO A 123 -7.21 -20.03 -6.90
C PRO A 123 -6.82 -19.54 -5.50
N ASP A 124 -7.16 -20.30 -4.46
CA ASP A 124 -6.74 -20.01 -3.07
C ASP A 124 -5.20 -19.90 -2.94
N SER A 125 -4.46 -20.61 -3.79
CA SER A 125 -2.99 -20.52 -3.86
C SER A 125 -2.49 -19.13 -4.25
N ASP A 126 -3.26 -18.40 -5.06
CA ASP A 126 -2.91 -17.03 -5.48
C ASP A 126 -3.20 -16.04 -4.36
N HIS A 127 -4.30 -16.21 -3.60
CA HIS A 127 -4.54 -15.41 -2.39
C HIS A 127 -3.46 -15.67 -1.33
N ALA A 128 -3.12 -16.94 -1.09
CA ALA A 128 -2.06 -17.31 -0.14
C ALA A 128 -0.71 -16.72 -0.56
N ARG A 129 -0.37 -16.78 -1.86
CA ARG A 129 0.86 -16.17 -2.39
C ARG A 129 0.85 -14.65 -2.23
N HIS A 130 -0.26 -13.98 -2.54
CA HIS A 130 -0.37 -12.54 -2.36
C HIS A 130 -0.16 -12.13 -0.90
N ARG A 131 -0.76 -12.84 0.06
CA ARG A 131 -0.52 -12.59 1.49
C ARG A 131 0.92 -12.83 1.91
N GLN A 132 1.55 -13.90 1.41
CA GLN A 132 2.97 -14.15 1.67
C GLN A 132 3.84 -13.03 1.13
N GLU A 133 3.59 -12.58 -0.10
CA GLU A 133 4.29 -11.46 -0.73
C GLU A 133 4.14 -10.16 0.06
N VAL A 134 2.95 -9.87 0.59
CA VAL A 134 2.71 -8.73 1.49
C VAL A 134 3.53 -8.84 2.77
N ALA A 135 3.58 -10.03 3.37
CA ALA A 135 4.36 -10.28 4.59
C ALA A 135 5.88 -10.16 4.33
N ASP A 136 6.36 -10.71 3.22
CA ASP A 136 7.77 -10.63 2.81
C ASP A 136 8.19 -9.18 2.58
N PHE A 137 7.34 -8.39 1.89
CA PHE A 137 7.58 -6.96 1.70
C PHE A 137 7.60 -6.21 3.04
N ALA A 138 6.62 -6.46 3.91
CA ALA A 138 6.55 -5.84 5.23
C ALA A 138 7.81 -6.11 6.06
N SER A 139 8.26 -7.37 6.10
CA SER A 139 9.48 -7.75 6.80
C SER A 139 10.74 -7.11 6.20
N ALA A 140 10.79 -6.97 4.87
CA ALA A 140 11.95 -6.42 4.20
C ALA A 140 12.14 -4.93 4.52
N VAL A 141 11.04 -4.17 4.60
CA VAL A 141 11.07 -2.70 4.82
C VAL A 141 10.92 -2.28 6.27
N ASP A 142 10.68 -3.22 7.19
CA ASP A 142 10.48 -2.92 8.61
C ASP A 142 11.68 -2.20 9.24
N GLY A 143 11.42 -1.16 10.04
CA GLY A 143 12.44 -0.34 10.70
C GLY A 143 12.82 0.97 9.97
N ASP A 144 12.43 1.13 8.71
CA ASP A 144 12.55 2.43 8.01
C ASP A 144 11.48 3.43 8.49
N ASP A 145 11.69 4.73 8.22
CA ASP A 145 10.83 5.83 8.69
C ASP A 145 9.37 5.73 8.21
N VAL A 146 9.14 5.08 7.08
CA VAL A 146 7.78 4.75 6.59
C VAL A 146 7.40 3.36 7.05
N ARG A 147 6.61 3.29 8.13
CA ARG A 147 6.07 2.03 8.62
C ARG A 147 5.07 1.45 7.62
N PHE A 148 5.33 0.24 7.13
CA PHE A 148 4.39 -0.48 6.29
C PHE A 148 3.43 -1.32 7.13
N GLN A 149 2.14 -1.26 6.80
CA GLN A 149 1.08 -2.06 7.39
C GLN A 149 0.12 -2.50 6.29
N ALA A 150 -0.57 -3.61 6.48
CA ALA A 150 -1.51 -4.12 5.51
C ALA A 150 -2.67 -4.88 6.16
N GLY A 151 -3.78 -4.99 5.43
CA GLY A 151 -4.93 -5.81 5.83
C GLY A 151 -5.93 -5.94 4.68
N SER A 152 -6.77 -6.97 4.73
CA SER A 152 -7.84 -7.11 3.74
C SER A 152 -9.04 -6.22 4.10
N TYR A 153 -9.88 -5.90 3.11
CA TYR A 153 -11.15 -5.22 3.37
C TYR A 153 -12.03 -6.01 4.35
N ARG A 154 -12.00 -7.35 4.30
CA ARG A 154 -12.75 -8.21 5.23
C ARG A 154 -12.26 -8.05 6.66
N GLU A 155 -10.94 -8.04 6.85
CA GLU A 155 -10.31 -7.80 8.15
C GLU A 155 -10.62 -6.40 8.66
N TRP A 156 -10.58 -5.38 7.80
CA TRP A 156 -10.95 -4.03 8.21
C TRP A 156 -12.42 -3.91 8.61
N ILE A 157 -13.34 -4.49 7.84
CA ILE A 157 -14.78 -4.49 8.15
C ILE A 157 -15.05 -5.23 9.46
N SER A 158 -14.33 -6.31 9.77
CA SER A 158 -14.51 -7.03 11.03
C SER A 158 -14.09 -6.24 12.28
N THR A 159 -13.34 -5.14 12.11
CA THR A 159 -13.01 -4.22 13.20
C THR A 159 -14.07 -3.16 13.47
N TRP A 160 -15.11 -3.07 12.64
CA TRP A 160 -16.15 -2.05 12.79
C TRP A 160 -16.90 -2.20 14.12
N PRO A 161 -17.36 -1.09 14.71
CA PRO A 161 -18.04 -1.13 16.00
C PRO A 161 -19.27 -2.04 15.99
N HIS A 162 -19.63 -2.52 17.18
CA HIS A 162 -20.84 -3.32 17.39
C HIS A 162 -22.06 -2.38 17.43
N ASP A 163 -22.53 -2.03 16.25
CA ASP A 163 -23.70 -1.20 15.98
C ASP A 163 -24.50 -1.82 14.84
N ASP A 164 -25.82 -1.92 14.98
CA ASP A 164 -26.67 -2.70 14.07
C ASP A 164 -26.65 -2.15 12.63
N GLU A 165 -26.66 -0.82 12.46
CA GLU A 165 -26.66 -0.17 11.15
C GLU A 165 -25.30 -0.31 10.48
N ILE A 166 -24.21 -0.09 11.24
CA ILE A 166 -22.84 -0.23 10.73
C ILE A 166 -22.55 -1.68 10.34
N GLN A 167 -22.98 -2.64 11.15
CA GLN A 167 -22.82 -4.06 10.86
C GLN A 167 -23.68 -4.49 9.66
N ALA A 168 -24.90 -3.96 9.52
CA ALA A 168 -25.73 -4.20 8.34
C ALA A 168 -25.05 -3.67 7.06
N HIS A 169 -24.44 -2.49 7.13
CA HIS A 169 -23.68 -1.94 6.02
C HIS A 169 -22.45 -2.80 5.68
N GLY A 170 -21.70 -3.26 6.69
CA GLY A 170 -20.56 -4.17 6.49
C GLY A 170 -20.97 -5.46 5.79
N ARG A 171 -22.08 -6.09 6.22
CA ARG A 171 -22.64 -7.27 5.55
C ARG A 171 -23.04 -6.99 4.09
N ALA A 172 -23.64 -5.83 3.82
CA ALA A 172 -24.02 -5.44 2.46
C ALA A 172 -22.78 -5.27 1.55
N ILE A 173 -21.69 -4.70 2.05
CA ILE A 173 -20.43 -4.60 1.31
C ILE A 173 -19.88 -6.00 0.99
N LEU A 174 -19.82 -6.88 1.99
CA LEU A 174 -19.33 -8.25 1.81
C LEU A 174 -20.14 -9.03 0.79
N ALA A 175 -21.47 -8.90 0.81
CA ALA A 175 -22.37 -9.58 -0.13
C ALA A 175 -22.25 -9.03 -1.57
N ASN A 176 -22.19 -7.71 -1.72
CA ASN A 176 -22.22 -7.07 -3.04
C ASN A 176 -20.88 -7.10 -3.76
N PHE A 177 -19.79 -6.88 -3.02
CA PHE A 177 -18.48 -6.70 -3.62
C PHE A 177 -17.59 -7.94 -3.52
N ALA A 178 -17.92 -8.86 -2.61
CA ALA A 178 -17.10 -10.00 -2.24
C ALA A 178 -15.61 -9.63 -2.18
N PRO A 179 -15.25 -8.59 -1.40
CA PRO A 179 -13.90 -8.09 -1.37
C PRO A 179 -12.99 -9.05 -0.61
#